data_AF-A0A9D4XWW6-F1
#
_entry.id   AF-A0A9D4XWW6-F1
#
_cell.length_a   1.000
_cell.length_b   1.000
_cell.length_c   1.000
_cell.angle_alpha   90.00
_cell.angle_beta   90.00
_cell.angle_gamma   90.00
#
_symmetry.space_group_name_H-M   'P 1'
#
loop_
_entity.id
_entity.type
_entity.pdbx_description
1 polymer ?
#
loop_
_entity_poly.entity_id
_entity_poly.type
_entity_poly.pdbx_seq_one_letter_code
_entity_poly.pdbx_strand_id
1 'polypeptide(L)'
;MKNTQTKQDQEQEQALMIPPKKGRHTCITCFCLVLLLLLIILTVSVVLALTLFKPKQPKTTISSATLQSISPAINIQVNVTLDIKIQVENRNRASFKHEDGTSLLMYEGVEVGDTDIFPGFIKDLMGGQLSLQTVTRIPGKVTFLGFIKKHIVAVSNCQFVFGVPDMEIKSQICKNKAKL
;
A
#
# COMPACT_ATOMS: atom_id res chain seq x y z
N MET A 1 -25.69 -88.55 -37.56
CA MET A 1 -26.02 -87.53 -36.53
C MET A 1 -24.72 -87.05 -35.89
N LYS A 2 -24.60 -85.77 -35.53
CA LYS A 2 -23.40 -85.05 -35.02
C LYS A 2 -22.59 -84.21 -36.05
N ASN A 3 -23.25 -83.64 -37.05
CA ASN A 3 -22.67 -82.55 -37.88
C ASN A 3 -23.02 -81.15 -37.32
N THR A 4 -23.38 -81.09 -36.03
CA THR A 4 -23.92 -79.91 -35.35
C THR A 4 -22.88 -79.26 -34.42
N GLN A 5 -21.80 -79.96 -34.08
CA GLN A 5 -20.76 -79.48 -33.18
C GLN A 5 -19.84 -78.44 -33.84
N THR A 6 -19.51 -78.63 -35.12
CA THR A 6 -18.52 -77.79 -35.83
C THR A 6 -18.98 -76.35 -36.07
N LYS A 7 -20.28 -76.04 -35.86
CA LYS A 7 -20.85 -74.71 -36.11
C LYS A 7 -20.82 -73.81 -34.87
N GLN A 8 -20.83 -74.38 -33.66
CA GLN A 8 -20.81 -73.60 -32.42
C GLN A 8 -19.40 -73.16 -32.01
N ASP A 9 -18.37 -73.95 -32.37
CA ASP A 9 -16.98 -73.63 -32.07
C ASP A 9 -16.47 -72.41 -32.90
N GLN A 10 -17.02 -72.18 -34.09
CA GLN A 10 -16.66 -71.02 -34.93
C GLN A 10 -17.34 -69.70 -34.48
N GLU A 11 -18.53 -69.76 -33.88
CA GLU A 11 -19.22 -68.57 -33.36
C GLU A 11 -18.60 -68.08 -32.03
N GLN A 12 -18.01 -68.98 -31.24
CA GLN A 12 -17.31 -68.62 -30.00
C GLN A 12 -15.92 -68.02 -30.24
N GLU A 13 -15.22 -68.40 -31.32
CA GLU A 13 -13.92 -67.80 -31.67
C GLU A 13 -14.06 -66.37 -32.24
N GLN A 14 -15.19 -66.04 -32.88
CA GLN A 14 -15.51 -64.68 -33.32
C GLN A 14 -16.01 -63.74 -32.21
N ALA A 15 -16.37 -64.25 -31.02
CA ALA A 15 -16.89 -63.45 -29.91
C ALA A 15 -15.83 -62.98 -28.89
N LEU A 16 -14.56 -63.43 -28.99
CA LEU A 16 -13.47 -63.01 -28.11
C LEU A 16 -12.27 -62.42 -28.85
N MET A 17 -12.53 -61.53 -29.81
CA MET A 17 -11.58 -60.49 -30.17
C MET A 17 -12.26 -59.13 -30.06
N ILE A 18 -12.63 -58.75 -28.83
CA ILE A 18 -12.80 -57.33 -28.51
C ILE A 18 -11.38 -56.75 -28.56
N PRO A 19 -11.05 -55.85 -29.51
CA PRO A 19 -9.74 -55.22 -29.50
C PRO A 19 -9.55 -54.56 -28.13
N PRO A 20 -8.38 -54.66 -27.47
CA PRO A 20 -8.15 -53.80 -26.32
C PRO A 20 -8.44 -52.39 -26.81
N LYS A 21 -9.34 -51.66 -26.15
CA LYS A 21 -9.51 -50.20 -26.37
C LYS A 21 -8.22 -49.54 -25.93
N LYS A 22 -7.20 -49.66 -26.77
CA LYS A 22 -5.84 -49.24 -26.51
C LYS A 22 -5.75 -47.79 -26.91
N GLY A 23 -5.88 -46.94 -25.90
CA GLY A 23 -5.01 -45.79 -25.80
C GLY A 23 -5.52 -44.47 -26.34
N ARG A 24 -6.82 -44.15 -26.19
CA ARG A 24 -7.24 -42.71 -26.17
C ARG A 24 -6.84 -42.01 -24.86
N HIS A 25 -6.09 -42.67 -23.99
CA HIS A 25 -5.55 -42.08 -22.77
C HIS A 25 -4.30 -41.23 -23.02
N THR A 26 -3.51 -41.49 -24.07
CA THR A 26 -2.24 -40.76 -24.29
C THR A 26 -2.47 -39.31 -24.70
N CYS A 27 -3.49 -39.04 -25.52
CA CYS A 27 -3.87 -37.68 -25.94
C CYS A 27 -4.56 -36.88 -24.82
N ILE A 28 -5.40 -37.54 -24.01
CA ILE A 28 -6.06 -36.92 -22.85
C ILE A 28 -5.03 -36.58 -21.76
N THR A 29 -4.06 -37.48 -21.52
CA THR A 29 -3.00 -37.24 -20.54
C THR A 29 -2.12 -36.06 -20.96
N CYS A 30 -1.75 -35.95 -22.24
CA CYS A 30 -1.03 -34.78 -22.75
C CYS A 30 -1.84 -33.49 -22.62
N PHE A 31 -3.14 -33.50 -22.93
CA PHE A 31 -4.00 -32.32 -22.78
C PHE A 31 -4.12 -31.89 -21.32
N CYS A 32 -4.32 -32.83 -20.39
CA CYS A 32 -4.37 -32.54 -18.95
C CYS A 32 -3.03 -31.98 -18.44
N LEU A 33 -1.90 -32.50 -18.89
CA LEU A 33 -0.58 -32.00 -18.52
C LEU A 33 -0.32 -30.57 -19.04
N VAL A 34 -0.70 -30.30 -20.30
CA VAL A 34 -0.58 -28.96 -20.89
C VAL A 34 -1.49 -27.97 -20.16
N LEU A 35 -2.73 -28.37 -19.86
CA LEU A 35 -3.68 -27.54 -19.10
C LEU A 35 -3.15 -27.26 -17.68
N LEU A 36 -2.61 -28.27 -17.00
CA LEU A 36 -2.00 -28.11 -15.67
C LEU A 36 -0.81 -27.13 -15.72
N LEU A 37 0.08 -27.27 -16.71
CA LEU A 37 1.20 -26.35 -16.92
C LEU A 37 0.74 -24.91 -17.16
N LEU A 38 -0.28 -24.71 -18.00
CA LEU A 38 -0.85 -23.38 -18.24
C LEU A 38 -1.46 -22.77 -16.97
N LEU A 39 -2.17 -23.57 -16.16
CA LEU A 39 -2.71 -23.11 -14.88
C LEU A 39 -1.58 -22.73 -13.90
N ILE A 40 -0.50 -23.51 -13.84
CA ILE A 40 0.67 -23.18 -13.02
C ILE A 40 1.32 -21.88 -13.51
N ILE A 41 1.53 -21.71 -14.82
CA ILE A 41 2.09 -20.48 -15.38
C ILE A 41 1.20 -19.27 -15.08
N LEU A 42 -0.13 -19.41 -15.23
CA LEU A 42 -1.08 -18.35 -14.92
C LEU A 42 -1.04 -17.97 -13.44
N THR A 43 -1.06 -18.96 -12.54
CA THR A 43 -1.01 -18.70 -11.09
C THR A 43 0.30 -18.04 -10.68
N VAL A 44 1.45 -18.51 -11.18
CA VAL A 44 2.76 -17.89 -10.93
C VAL A 44 2.79 -16.46 -11.47
N SER A 45 2.27 -16.22 -12.68
CA SER A 45 2.18 -14.88 -13.27
C SER A 45 1.34 -13.92 -12.42
N VAL A 46 0.18 -14.37 -11.95
CA VAL A 46 -0.69 -13.60 -11.06
C VAL A 46 0.00 -13.31 -9.73
N VAL A 47 0.62 -14.30 -9.10
CA VAL A 47 1.36 -14.09 -7.84
C VAL A 47 2.53 -13.13 -8.04
N LEU A 48 3.27 -13.26 -9.14
CA LEU A 48 4.38 -12.36 -9.46
C LEU A 48 3.90 -10.93 -9.69
N ALA A 49 2.79 -10.76 -10.42
CA ALA A 49 2.15 -9.45 -10.56
C ALA A 49 1.75 -8.89 -9.19
N LEU A 50 0.99 -9.66 -8.38
CA LEU A 50 0.54 -9.22 -7.06
C LEU A 50 1.69 -8.92 -6.09
N THR A 51 2.83 -9.62 -6.20
CA THR A 51 4.01 -9.40 -5.35
C THR A 51 4.87 -8.22 -5.81
N LEU A 52 5.02 -8.00 -7.12
CA LEU A 52 5.74 -6.83 -7.67
C LEU A 52 4.94 -5.53 -7.54
N PHE A 53 3.60 -5.61 -7.58
CA PHE A 53 2.71 -4.45 -7.48
C PHE A 53 2.24 -4.14 -6.06
N LYS A 54 2.85 -4.71 -5.01
CA LYS A 54 2.51 -4.32 -3.63
C LYS A 54 2.82 -2.83 -3.43
N PRO A 55 1.79 -1.96 -3.25
CA PRO A 55 2.03 -0.53 -3.12
C PRO A 55 2.82 -0.27 -1.85
N LYS A 56 4.04 0.26 -2.01
CA LYS A 56 4.88 0.68 -0.89
C LYS A 56 4.42 2.04 -0.39
N GLN A 57 4.43 2.20 0.93
CA GLN A 57 4.02 3.45 1.55
C GLN A 57 5.00 4.58 1.19
N PRO A 58 4.49 5.79 0.91
CA PRO A 58 5.36 6.94 0.69
C PRO A 58 6.11 7.28 1.99
N LYS A 59 7.35 7.74 1.85
CA LYS A 59 8.14 8.22 2.98
C LYS A 59 8.03 9.74 3.01
N THR A 60 7.57 10.27 4.12
CA THR A 60 7.54 11.71 4.37
C THR A 60 8.76 12.09 5.20
N THR A 61 9.51 13.09 4.76
CA THR A 61 10.63 13.71 5.48
C THR A 61 10.40 15.21 5.59
N ILE A 62 10.96 15.87 6.60
CA ILE A 62 10.75 17.31 6.83
C ILE A 62 12.10 18.04 6.86
N SER A 63 12.12 19.25 6.27
CA SER A 63 13.34 20.02 6.09
C SER A 63 13.59 21.13 7.11
N SER A 64 12.60 21.74 7.76
CA SER A 64 12.86 22.85 8.72
C SER A 64 11.63 23.31 9.50
N ALA A 65 11.87 24.05 10.60
CA ALA A 65 10.96 25.01 11.21
C ALA A 65 11.78 26.25 11.61
N THR A 66 11.24 27.46 11.47
CA THR A 66 11.94 28.71 11.78
C THR A 66 11.04 29.57 12.68
N LEU A 67 11.54 29.99 13.85
CA LEU A 67 10.82 30.91 14.73
C LEU A 67 11.19 32.36 14.42
N GLN A 68 10.20 33.25 14.40
CA GLN A 68 10.42 34.69 14.27
C GLN A 68 10.05 35.41 15.58
N SER A 69 11.06 35.58 16.44
CA SER A 69 11.16 36.49 17.60
C SER A 69 10.04 36.54 18.65
N ILE A 70 10.43 36.36 19.91
CA ILE A 70 9.63 36.65 21.11
C ILE A 70 10.06 38.05 21.61
N SER A 71 9.15 39.04 21.63
CA SER A 71 9.40 40.36 22.24
C SER A 71 8.58 40.53 23.53
N PRO A 72 9.20 40.45 24.72
CA PRO A 72 8.50 40.69 25.98
C PRO A 72 8.44 42.20 26.25
N ALA A 73 7.32 42.84 25.93
CA ALA A 73 7.06 44.22 26.33
C ALA A 73 5.61 44.40 26.79
N ILE A 74 5.36 44.19 28.10
CA ILE A 74 4.16 44.56 28.91
C ILE A 74 2.76 44.07 28.42
N ASN A 75 2.54 43.99 27.11
CA ASN A 75 1.55 43.22 26.38
C ASN A 75 2.25 42.02 25.72
N ILE A 76 2.02 40.82 26.23
CA ILE A 76 2.60 39.59 25.67
C ILE A 76 1.91 39.28 24.34
N GLN A 77 2.49 39.76 23.23
CA GLN A 77 2.10 39.34 21.87
C GLN A 77 3.14 38.34 21.37
N VAL A 78 2.74 37.08 21.25
CA VAL A 78 3.60 35.97 20.80
C VAL A 78 3.19 35.61 19.37
N ASN A 79 4.01 35.98 18.38
CA ASN A 79 3.79 35.61 16.99
C ASN A 79 4.68 34.42 16.64
N VAL A 80 4.08 33.23 16.57
CA VAL A 80 4.77 32.01 16.17
C VAL A 80 4.37 31.65 14.74
N THR A 81 5.35 31.63 13.83
CA THR A 81 5.16 31.14 12.46
C THR A 81 5.88 29.80 12.32
N LEU A 82 5.20 28.75 11.86
CA LEU A 82 5.84 27.45 11.56
C LEU A 82 5.82 27.21 10.04
N ASP A 83 7.00 27.25 9.40
CA ASP A 83 7.16 26.83 8.00
C ASP A 83 7.50 25.33 7.93
N ILE A 84 6.48 24.47 7.85
CA ILE A 84 6.64 23.01 7.80
C ILE A 84 6.69 22.55 6.33
N LYS A 85 7.89 22.24 5.84
CA LYS A 85 8.07 21.65 4.50
C LYS A 85 8.04 20.13 4.55
N ILE A 86 6.97 19.55 4.01
CA ILE A 86 6.79 18.10 3.91
C ILE A 86 7.31 17.62 2.55
N GLN A 87 8.37 16.83 2.56
CA GLN A 87 8.86 16.13 1.38
C GLN A 87 8.19 14.76 1.30
N VAL A 88 7.51 14.48 0.19
CA VAL A 88 6.83 13.20 -0.04
C VAL A 88 7.61 12.38 -1.06
N GLU A 89 8.23 11.29 -0.61
CA GLU A 89 8.92 10.35 -1.49
C GLU A 89 8.02 9.16 -1.84
N ASN A 90 7.70 8.99 -3.12
CA ASN A 90 6.98 7.81 -3.61
C ASN A 90 7.93 6.61 -3.74
N ARG A 91 7.90 5.70 -2.75
CA ARG A 91 8.70 4.46 -2.79
C ARG A 91 8.08 3.35 -3.66
N ASN A 92 6.93 3.61 -4.29
CA ASN A 92 6.28 2.65 -5.16
C ASN A 92 6.89 2.67 -6.56
N ARG A 93 6.95 1.51 -7.24
CA ARG A 93 7.37 1.44 -8.67
C ARG A 93 6.33 2.04 -9.62
N ALA A 94 5.08 2.17 -9.15
CA ALA A 94 4.01 2.81 -9.89
C ALA A 94 4.01 4.32 -9.66
N SER A 95 3.68 5.08 -10.69
CA SER A 95 3.48 6.52 -10.59
C SER A 95 2.27 6.83 -9.70
N PHE A 96 2.50 7.70 -8.72
CA PHE A 96 1.46 8.28 -7.87
C PHE A 96 1.22 9.71 -8.34
N LYS A 97 0.07 9.95 -8.97
CA LYS A 97 -0.37 11.31 -9.32
C LYS A 97 -1.22 11.83 -8.17
N HIS A 98 -0.71 12.82 -7.44
CA HIS A 98 -1.42 13.41 -6.31
C HIS A 98 -2.28 14.60 -6.75
N GLU A 99 -3.34 14.85 -5.99
CA GLU A 99 -4.11 16.08 -6.01
C GLU A 99 -3.69 16.93 -4.79
N ASP A 100 -4.35 18.07 -4.57
CA ASP A 100 -4.09 18.89 -3.40
C ASP A 100 -4.43 18.10 -2.12
N GLY A 101 -3.49 18.10 -1.17
CA GLY A 101 -3.63 17.42 0.11
C GLY A 101 -4.07 18.38 1.22
N THR A 102 -4.65 17.83 2.27
CA THR A 102 -4.95 18.58 3.50
C THR A 102 -3.98 18.18 4.60
N SER A 103 -3.57 19.15 5.43
CA SER A 103 -2.72 18.91 6.59
C SER A 103 -3.31 19.62 7.79
N LEU A 104 -3.64 18.86 8.84
CA LEU A 104 -4.15 19.40 10.09
C LEU A 104 -3.02 19.42 11.11
N LEU A 105 -2.76 20.59 11.70
CA LEU A 105 -1.83 20.76 12.81
C LEU A 105 -2.62 20.65 14.12
N MET A 106 -2.06 19.93 15.10
CA MET A 106 -2.70 19.68 16.38
C MET A 106 -1.71 19.88 17.53
N TYR A 107 -2.20 20.42 18.64
CA TYR A 107 -1.50 20.53 19.92
C TYR A 107 -2.33 19.80 20.98
N GLU A 108 -1.72 18.87 21.70
CA GLU A 108 -2.41 18.01 22.70
C GLU A 108 -3.71 17.34 22.19
N GLY A 109 -3.79 17.05 20.89
CA GLY A 109 -4.96 16.43 20.27
C GLY A 109 -6.07 17.40 19.87
N VAL A 110 -5.88 18.70 20.06
CA VAL A 110 -6.77 19.76 19.60
C VAL A 110 -6.20 20.38 18.33
N GLU A 111 -7.04 20.57 17.31
CA GLU A 111 -6.64 21.23 16.07
C GLU A 111 -6.26 22.69 16.36
N VAL A 112 -5.06 23.07 15.94
CA VAL A 112 -4.54 24.44 16.08
C VAL A 112 -4.60 25.14 14.73
N GLY A 113 -5.06 26.39 14.75
CA GLY A 113 -5.23 27.23 13.56
C GLY A 113 -4.98 28.71 13.87
N ASP A 114 -5.56 29.59 13.06
CA ASP A 114 -5.29 31.04 13.09
C ASP A 114 -5.77 31.75 14.37
N THR A 115 -6.59 31.11 15.21
CA THR A 115 -7.35 31.83 16.27
C THR A 115 -7.21 31.28 17.69
N ASP A 116 -6.63 30.10 17.91
CA ASP A 116 -6.69 29.44 19.23
C ASP A 116 -5.29 29.22 19.83
N ILE A 117 -4.83 30.20 20.63
CA ILE A 117 -3.62 30.07 21.46
C ILE A 117 -4.02 29.41 22.79
N PHE A 118 -3.61 28.16 22.98
CA PHE A 118 -3.88 27.41 24.21
C PHE A 118 -2.94 27.85 25.34
N PRO A 119 -3.42 28.00 26.59
CA PRO A 119 -2.55 28.31 27.73
C PRO A 119 -1.42 27.28 27.95
N GLY A 120 -1.64 26.02 27.57
CA GLY A 120 -0.61 24.97 27.56
C GLY A 120 0.54 25.29 26.60
N PHE A 121 0.22 25.82 25.42
CA PHE A 121 1.21 26.17 24.40
C PHE A 121 2.23 27.21 24.92
N ILE A 122 1.77 28.23 25.64
CA ILE A 122 2.65 29.24 26.25
C ILE A 122 3.53 28.62 27.34
N LYS A 123 2.99 27.71 28.16
CA LYS A 123 3.75 27.01 29.20
C LYS A 123 4.86 26.15 28.60
N ASP A 124 4.58 25.45 27.51
CA ASP A 124 5.55 24.60 26.80
C ASP A 124 6.67 25.43 26.15
N LEU A 125 6.33 26.58 25.56
CA LEU A 125 7.32 27.54 25.08
C LEU A 125 8.25 28.03 26.20
N MET A 126 7.70 28.36 27.37
CA MET A 126 8.52 28.74 28.54
C MET A 126 9.27 27.54 29.15
N GLY A 127 8.72 26.33 29.01
CA GLY A 127 9.30 25.07 29.48
C GLY A 127 10.45 24.54 28.61
N GLY A 128 10.72 25.15 27.46
CA GLY A 128 11.86 24.83 26.61
C GLY A 128 11.60 23.73 25.57
N GLN A 129 10.39 23.17 25.49
CA GLN A 129 10.02 22.14 24.52
C GLN A 129 8.57 22.28 24.08
N LEU A 130 8.33 22.15 22.77
CA LEU A 130 6.99 22.21 22.19
C LEU A 130 6.70 20.93 21.40
N SER A 131 5.62 20.23 21.74
CA SER A 131 5.18 19.04 20.99
C SER A 131 3.98 19.34 20.10
N LEU A 132 4.12 19.05 18.81
CA LEU A 132 3.07 19.24 17.82
C LEU A 132 2.81 17.93 17.09
N GLN A 133 1.55 17.72 16.71
CA GLN A 133 1.14 16.60 15.89
C GLN A 133 0.59 17.11 14.56
N THR A 134 0.87 16.40 13.48
CA THR A 134 0.36 16.76 12.16
C THR A 134 -0.22 15.54 11.48
N VAL A 135 -1.42 15.71 10.93
CA VAL A 135 -2.10 14.68 10.15
C VAL A 135 -2.28 15.15 8.72
N THR A 136 -1.50 14.59 7.80
CA THR A 136 -1.55 14.94 6.39
C THR A 136 -2.28 13.86 5.60
N ARG A 137 -3.21 14.26 4.74
CA ARG A 137 -3.97 13.39 3.82
C ARG A 137 -3.74 13.86 2.39
N ILE A 138 -3.19 12.97 1.58
CA ILE A 138 -2.84 13.24 0.18
C ILE A 138 -3.63 12.25 -0.70
N PRO A 139 -4.74 12.69 -1.30
CA PRO A 139 -5.46 11.88 -2.28
C PRO A 139 -4.67 11.80 -3.59
N GLY A 140 -4.82 10.69 -4.30
CA GLY A 140 -4.18 10.52 -5.59
C GLY A 140 -4.61 9.26 -6.34
N LYS A 141 -4.06 9.13 -7.54
CA LYS A 141 -4.30 8.01 -8.45
C LYS A 141 -3.01 7.24 -8.69
N VAL A 142 -3.06 5.92 -8.49
CA VAL A 142 -1.96 5.00 -8.85
C VAL A 142 -2.32 4.26 -10.11
N THR A 143 -1.35 4.18 -11.02
CA THR A 143 -1.48 3.44 -12.28
C THR A 143 -0.68 2.14 -12.22
N PHE A 144 -1.36 1.00 -12.28
CA PHE A 144 -0.76 -0.34 -12.36
C PHE A 144 -0.70 -0.81 -13.81
N LEU A 145 0.45 -1.33 -14.24
CA LEU A 145 0.74 -1.83 -15.60
C LEU A 145 0.34 -0.88 -16.76
N GLY A 146 0.13 0.41 -16.50
CA GLY A 146 -0.25 1.40 -17.52
C GLY A 146 -1.75 1.51 -17.82
N PHE A 147 -2.57 0.52 -17.47
CA PHE A 147 -4.01 0.51 -17.80
C PHE A 147 -4.96 0.48 -16.60
N ILE A 148 -4.52 0.01 -15.42
CA ILE A 148 -5.40 -0.08 -14.24
C ILE A 148 -5.17 1.15 -13.35
N LYS A 149 -6.18 2.00 -13.20
CA LYS A 149 -6.12 3.17 -12.31
C LYS A 149 -6.91 2.89 -11.03
N LYS A 150 -6.30 3.16 -9.88
CA LYS A 150 -6.96 3.07 -8.56
C LYS A 150 -6.74 4.36 -7.76
N HIS A 151 -7.80 4.79 -7.10
CA HIS A 151 -7.73 5.89 -6.14
C HIS A 151 -7.09 5.38 -4.84
N ILE A 152 -6.11 6.11 -4.32
CA ILE A 152 -5.44 5.80 -3.05
C ILE A 152 -5.29 7.09 -2.27
N VAL A 153 -5.49 7.01 -0.95
CA VAL A 153 -5.22 8.10 -0.02
C VAL A 153 -3.99 7.77 0.81
N ALA A 154 -2.94 8.58 0.67
CA ALA A 154 -1.78 8.53 1.55
C ALA A 154 -2.07 9.34 2.82
N VAL A 155 -1.86 8.75 3.97
CA VAL A 155 -2.05 9.36 5.28
C VAL A 155 -0.73 9.33 6.04
N SER A 156 -0.30 10.47 6.57
CA SER A 156 0.89 10.60 7.42
C SER A 156 0.48 11.18 8.76
N ASN A 157 0.78 10.48 9.85
CA ASN A 157 0.65 11.00 11.21
C ASN A 157 2.05 11.22 11.76
N CYS A 158 2.42 12.47 12.00
CA CYS A 158 3.71 12.81 12.55
C CYS A 158 3.55 13.48 13.91
N GLN A 159 4.47 13.15 14.82
CA GLN A 159 4.66 13.83 16.09
C GLN A 159 6.05 14.47 16.09
N PHE A 160 6.10 15.74 16.46
CA PHE A 160 7.29 16.56 16.51
C PHE A 160 7.54 17.04 17.93
N VAL A 161 8.82 17.18 18.26
CA VAL A 161 9.26 17.87 19.45
C VAL A 161 10.30 18.89 19.02
N PHE A 162 9.97 20.16 19.20
CA PHE A 162 10.86 21.29 18.95
C PHE A 162 11.49 21.74 20.26
N GLY A 163 12.79 22.04 20.23
CA GLY A 163 13.46 22.76 21.31
C GLY A 163 13.09 24.25 21.27
N VAL A 164 13.06 24.91 22.41
CA VAL A 164 12.83 26.35 22.50
C VAL A 164 14.00 26.96 23.27
N PRO A 165 14.59 28.08 22.83
CA PRO A 165 14.15 29.00 21.76
C PRO A 165 14.70 28.69 20.34
N ASP A 166 15.61 27.73 20.21
CA ASP A 166 16.29 27.38 18.96
C ASP A 166 15.37 26.82 17.87
N MET A 167 14.19 26.30 18.24
CA MET A 167 13.22 25.63 17.34
C MET A 167 13.83 24.55 16.47
N GLU A 168 14.84 23.91 17.03
CA GLU A 168 15.45 22.75 16.42
C GLU A 168 14.55 21.53 16.68
N ILE A 169 14.37 20.71 15.65
CA ILE A 169 13.66 19.44 15.78
C ILE A 169 14.52 18.51 16.65
N LYS A 170 14.13 18.33 17.91
CA LYS A 170 14.79 17.38 18.82
C LYS A 170 14.39 15.95 18.51
N SER A 171 13.14 15.75 18.10
CA SER A 171 12.68 14.45 17.62
C SER A 171 11.53 14.58 16.61
N GLN A 172 11.46 13.60 15.72
CA GLN A 172 10.37 13.44 14.76
C GLN A 172 10.00 11.96 14.65
N ILE A 173 8.72 11.65 14.79
CA ILE A 173 8.20 10.29 14.64
C ILE A 173 7.02 10.35 13.68
N CYS A 174 7.20 9.80 12.49
CA CYS A 174 6.16 9.76 11.45
C CYS A 174 5.70 8.32 11.20
N LYS A 175 4.37 8.14 11.14
CA LYS A 175 3.70 6.89 10.78
C LYS A 175 2.93 7.11 9.49
N ASN A 176 3.43 6.52 8.42
CA ASN A 176 2.81 6.60 7.11
C ASN A 176 1.89 5.39 6.88
N LYS A 177 0.77 5.63 6.20
CA LYS A 177 -0.19 4.60 5.79
C LYS A 177 -0.72 4.96 4.41
N ALA A 178 -1.00 3.97 3.59
CA ALA A 178 -1.73 4.15 2.33
C ALA A 178 -3.03 3.34 2.40
N LYS A 179 -4.15 3.98 2.09
CA LYS A 179 -5.46 3.33 1.98
C LYS A 179 -5.86 3.27 0.50
N LEU A 180 -6.08 2.05 0.01
CA LEU A 180 -6.63 1.75 -1.32
C LEU A 180 -8.14 1.96 -1.35
#